data_AF-A0A2P6QS29-F1
#
_entry.id   AF-A0A2P6QS29-F1
#
_cell.length_a   1.000
_cell.length_b   1.000
_cell.length_c   1.000
_cell.angle_alpha   90.00
_cell.angle_beta   90.00
_cell.angle_gamma   90.00
#
_symmetry.space_group_name_H-M   'P 1'
#
loop_
_entity.id
_entity.type
_entity.pdbx_description
1 polymer ?
#
loop_
_entity_poly.entity_id
_entity_poly.type
_entity_poly.pdbx_seq_one_letter_code
_entity_poly.pdbx_strand_id
1 'polypeptide(L)'
;MFLQLITAKPPMGHHVERAIEKGTFSETLDPAVPDWPVEEALCFAKLALQCAEMRQKDRPDLGKIVLPEINRLRKLGEDSMNGVTVGNGEVSSARQVSTIADLALHLK
;
A
#
# COMPACT_ATOMS: atom_id res chain seq x y z
N MET A 1 8.70 -0.79 -9.18
CA MET A 1 8.03 0.45 -8.74
C MET A 1 7.04 0.23 -7.60
N PHE A 2 6.31 -0.89 -7.51
CA PHE A 2 5.31 -1.09 -6.43
C PHE A 2 5.86 -1.07 -5.00
N LEU A 3 6.99 -1.71 -4.72
CA LEU A 3 7.58 -1.71 -3.37
C LEU A 3 7.96 -0.31 -2.85
N GLN A 4 8.20 0.64 -3.75
CA GLN A 4 8.57 2.00 -3.36
C GLN A 4 7.38 2.74 -2.72
N LEU A 5 6.15 2.38 -3.10
CA LEU A 5 4.93 3.01 -2.57
C LEU A 5 4.73 2.77 -1.08
N ILE A 6 5.15 1.61 -0.58
CA ILE A 6 4.96 1.24 0.84
C ILE A 6 6.23 1.43 1.67
N THR A 7 7.39 1.66 1.05
CA THR A 7 8.67 1.80 1.76
C THR A 7 9.27 3.21 1.68
N ALA A 8 8.81 4.05 0.75
CA ALA A 8 9.40 5.35 0.38
C ALA A 8 10.92 5.30 0.12
N LYS A 9 11.45 4.12 -0.21
CA LYS A 9 12.87 3.86 -0.44
C LYS A 9 13.12 3.55 -1.93
N PRO A 10 14.38 3.59 -2.39
CA PRO A 10 14.78 3.09 -3.72
C PRO A 10 14.36 1.62 -3.94
N PRO A 11 14.62 1.00 -5.10
CA PRO A 11 14.17 -0.37 -5.38
C PRO A 11 14.74 -1.41 -4.37
N MET A 12 13.96 -1.78 -3.36
CA MET A 12 14.37 -2.60 -2.22
C MET A 12 13.86 -4.07 -2.28
N GLY A 13 13.73 -4.68 -3.46
CA GLY A 13 13.13 -6.02 -3.64
C GLY A 13 13.60 -7.08 -2.62
N HIS A 14 14.88 -7.43 -2.68
CA HIS A 14 15.50 -8.41 -1.78
C HIS A 14 15.49 -8.00 -0.31
N HIS A 15 15.52 -6.70 -0.01
CA HIS A 15 15.46 -6.22 1.37
C HIS A 15 14.08 -6.44 1.97
N VAL A 16 13.01 -6.17 1.20
CA VAL A 16 11.64 -6.40 1.64
C VAL A 16 11.37 -7.89 1.81
N GLU A 17 11.79 -8.72 0.84
CA GLU A 17 11.66 -10.18 0.93
C GLU A 17 12.31 -10.73 2.20
N ARG A 18 13.56 -10.36 2.48
CA ARG A 18 14.28 -10.77 3.70
C ARG A 18 13.59 -10.28 4.98
N ALA A 19 13.04 -9.07 4.97
CA ALA A 19 12.32 -8.55 6.14
C ALA A 19 11.02 -9.34 6.41
N ILE A 20 10.32 -9.76 5.34
CA ILE A 20 9.15 -10.63 5.45
C ILE A 20 9.54 -11.98 6.06
N GLU A 21 10.60 -12.61 5.56
CA GLU A 21 11.11 -13.90 6.09
C GLU A 21 11.52 -13.82 7.57
N LYS A 22 12.08 -12.68 7.98
CA LYS A 22 12.51 -12.42 9.36
C LYS A 22 11.38 -11.97 10.29
N GLY A 23 10.20 -11.68 9.76
CA GLY A 23 9.09 -11.11 10.52
C GLY A 23 9.29 -9.64 10.92
N THR A 24 10.23 -8.93 10.28
CA THR A 24 10.54 -7.51 10.53
C THR A 24 9.99 -6.59 9.43
N PHE A 25 8.94 -7.01 8.73
CA PHE A 25 8.38 -6.28 7.59
C PHE A 25 7.89 -4.88 7.97
N SER A 26 7.29 -4.71 9.15
CA SER A 26 6.81 -3.41 9.65
C SER A 26 7.89 -2.33 9.70
N GLU A 27 9.14 -2.72 9.97
CA GLU A 27 10.30 -1.80 9.99
C GLU A 27 10.70 -1.30 8.58
N THR A 28 10.25 -2.00 7.52
CA THR A 28 10.53 -1.60 6.14
C THR A 28 9.57 -0.56 5.60
N LEU A 29 8.38 -0.47 6.21
CA LEU A 29 7.32 0.45 5.82
C LEU A 29 7.79 1.90 5.93
N ASP A 30 7.16 2.77 5.15
CA ASP A 30 7.43 4.19 5.17
C ASP A 30 7.13 4.76 6.57
N PRO A 31 8.14 5.25 7.31
CA PRO A 31 7.95 5.79 8.65
C PRO A 31 7.16 7.10 8.67
N ALA A 32 6.96 7.76 7.52
CA ALA A 32 6.16 8.99 7.42
C ALA A 32 4.65 8.74 7.55
N VAL A 33 4.20 7.49 7.35
CA VAL A 33 2.80 7.10 7.49
C VAL A 33 2.61 6.38 8.83
N PRO A 34 1.87 6.95 9.79
CA PRO A 34 1.55 6.28 11.05
C PRO A 34 0.50 5.19 10.85
N ASP A 35 0.43 4.26 11.80
CA ASP A 35 -0.64 3.26 11.91
C ASP A 35 -0.91 2.45 10.63
N TRP A 36 0.16 2.01 9.95
CA TRP A 36 0.05 1.18 8.75
C TRP A 36 -0.86 -0.04 8.98
N PRO A 37 -1.76 -0.35 8.03
CA PRO A 37 -2.42 -1.66 7.99
C PRO A 37 -1.40 -2.72 7.55
N VAL A 38 -0.68 -3.28 8.52
CA VAL A 38 0.51 -4.14 8.28
C VAL A 38 0.15 -5.38 7.48
N GLU A 39 -1.02 -5.97 7.74
CA GLU A 39 -1.51 -7.17 7.05
C GLU A 39 -1.78 -6.90 5.56
N GLU A 40 -2.52 -5.84 5.24
CA GLU A 40 -2.79 -5.42 3.87
C GLU A 40 -1.51 -5.00 3.14
N ALA A 41 -0.64 -4.26 3.83
CA ALA A 41 0.65 -3.85 3.29
C ALA A 41 1.55 -5.08 3.00
N LEU A 42 1.49 -6.12 3.83
CA LEU A 42 2.20 -7.38 3.61
C LEU A 42 1.65 -8.13 2.40
N CYS A 43 0.32 -8.18 2.24
CA CYS A 43 -0.32 -8.75 1.04
C CYS A 43 0.14 -8.02 -0.22
N PHE A 44 0.14 -6.69 -0.20
CA PHE A 44 0.62 -5.86 -1.30
C PHE A 44 2.11 -6.11 -1.60
N ALA A 45 2.96 -6.17 -0.56
CA ALA A 45 4.39 -6.41 -0.71
C ALA A 45 4.68 -7.77 -1.38
N LYS A 46 3.98 -8.83 -0.97
CA LYS A 46 4.11 -10.16 -1.58
C LYS A 46 3.72 -10.15 -3.05
N LEU A 47 2.59 -9.51 -3.40
CA LEU A 47 2.17 -9.35 -4.79
C LEU A 47 3.20 -8.57 -5.61
N ALA A 48 3.75 -7.49 -5.04
CA ALA A 48 4.76 -6.66 -5.67
C ALA A 48 6.09 -7.40 -5.91
N LEU A 49 6.50 -8.28 -4.97
CA LEU A 49 7.66 -9.16 -5.14
C LEU A 49 7.44 -10.16 -6.28
N GLN A 50 6.26 -10.81 -6.33
CA GLN A 50 5.91 -11.71 -7.43
C GLN A 50 5.90 -11.01 -8.79
N CYS A 51 5.44 -9.75 -8.85
CA CYS A 51 5.51 -8.95 -10.07
C CYS A 51 6.96 -8.64 -10.50
N ALA A 52 7.90 -8.62 -9.56
CA ALA A 52 9.31 -8.30 -9.77
C ALA A 52 10.19 -9.52 -10.08
N GLU A 53 9.61 -10.72 -10.17
CA GLU A 53 10.35 -11.95 -10.49
C GLU A 53 11.16 -11.82 -11.78
N MET A 54 12.39 -12.36 -11.79
CA MET A 54 13.28 -12.23 -12.95
C MET A 54 12.71 -12.96 -14.17
N ARG A 55 12.01 -14.06 -13.95
CA ARG A 55 11.44 -14.89 -15.01
C ARG A 55 10.01 -14.45 -15.26
N GLN A 56 9.70 -14.12 -16.50
CA GLN A 56 8.37 -13.65 -16.90
C GLN A 56 7.25 -14.64 -16.55
N LYS A 57 7.53 -15.94 -16.64
CA LYS A 57 6.54 -16.99 -16.33
C LYS A 57 6.22 -17.14 -14.84
N ASP A 58 7.08 -16.63 -13.96
CA ASP A 58 6.85 -16.65 -12.52
C ASP A 58 6.06 -15.40 -12.08
N ARG A 59 5.93 -14.40 -12.97
CA ARG A 59 5.11 -13.21 -12.72
C ARG A 59 3.62 -13.53 -12.86
N PRO A 60 2.78 -12.99 -11.97
CA PRO A 60 1.34 -13.20 -12.02
C PRO A 60 0.72 -12.49 -13.23
N ASP A 61 -0.41 -13.02 -13.69
CA ASP A 61 -1.21 -12.39 -14.74
C ASP A 61 -1.76 -11.04 -14.23
N LEU A 62 -1.51 -9.98 -14.99
CA LEU A 62 -1.90 -8.62 -14.62
C LEU A 62 -3.42 -8.49 -14.48
N GLY A 63 -4.19 -9.00 -15.44
CA GLY A 63 -5.64 -8.84 -15.49
C GLY A 63 -6.40 -9.76 -14.52
N LYS A 64 -5.87 -10.96 -14.28
CA LYS A 64 -6.54 -11.99 -13.49
C LYS A 64 -6.14 -12.00 -12.01
N ILE A 65 -4.94 -11.55 -11.68
CA ILE A 65 -4.41 -11.63 -10.30
C ILE A 65 -4.09 -10.24 -9.77
N VAL A 66 -3.25 -9.48 -10.48
CA VAL A 66 -2.71 -8.22 -9.95
C VAL A 66 -3.80 -7.15 -9.83
N LEU A 67 -4.56 -6.89 -10.90
CA LEU A 67 -5.59 -5.87 -10.91
C LEU A 67 -6.74 -6.14 -9.92
N PRO A 68 -7.27 -7.37 -9.80
CA PRO A 68 -8.28 -7.68 -8.79
C PRO A 68 -7.80 -7.42 -7.36
N GLU A 69 -6.57 -7.80 -7.02
CA GLU A 69 -6.04 -7.60 -5.67
C GLU A 69 -5.76 -6.12 -5.36
N ILE A 70 -5.21 -5.37 -6.33
CA ILE A 70 -5.04 -3.91 -6.18
C ILE A 70 -6.40 -3.23 -6.02
N ASN A 71 -7.44 -3.65 -6.75
CA ASN A 71 -8.79 -3.11 -6.58
C ASN A 71 -9.40 -3.42 -5.21
N ARG A 72 -9.15 -4.61 -4.67
CA ARG A 72 -9.58 -4.97 -3.31
C ARG A 72 -8.92 -4.07 -2.26
N LEU A 73 -7.61 -3.85 -2.36
CA LEU A 73 -6.85 -2.97 -1.48
C LEU A 73 -7.29 -1.51 -1.60
N ARG A 74 -7.55 -1.04 -2.83
CA ARG A 74 -8.10 0.28 -3.08
C ARG A 74 -9.45 0.47 -2.37
N LYS A 75 -10.36 -0.50 -2.48
CA LYS A 75 -11.66 -0.43 -1.83
C LYS A 75 -11.54 -0.36 -0.30
N LEU A 76 -10.60 -1.09 0.30
CA LEU A 76 -10.33 -0.98 1.74
C LEU A 76 -9.89 0.43 2.17
N GLY A 77 -9.06 1.08 1.34
CA GLY A 77 -8.68 2.48 1.56
C GLY A 77 -9.85 3.45 1.42
N GLU A 78 -10.73 3.23 0.43
CA GLU A 78 -11.95 4.03 0.21
C GLU A 78 -12.96 3.86 1.37
N ASP A 79 -13.21 2.63 1.82
CA ASP A 79 -14.14 2.32 2.92
C ASP A 79 -13.66 2.96 4.24
N SER A 80 -12.33 3.00 4.47
CA SER A 80 -11.73 3.68 5.63
C SER A 80 -11.98 5.20 5.62
N MET A 81 -12.11 5.80 4.44
CA MET A 81 -12.38 7.24 4.27
C MET A 81 -13.88 7.57 4.38
N ASN A 82 -14.76 6.64 4.03
CA ASN A 82 -16.22 6.83 4.08
C ASN A 82 -16.85 6.69 5.48
N GLY A 83 -16.07 6.39 6.52
CA GLY A 83 -16.50 6.44 7.93
C GLY A 83 -16.92 7.84 8.41
N VAL A 84 -16.78 8.87 7.57
CA VAL A 84 -17.24 10.25 7.81
C VAL A 84 -18.30 10.62 6.78
N THR A 85 -19.52 10.07 6.87
CA THR A 85 -20.75 10.73 6.35
C THR A 85 -22.02 10.06 6.88
N VAL A 86 -22.56 10.55 8.00
CA VAL A 86 -24.01 10.57 8.23
C VAL A 86 -24.36 11.84 9.01
N GLY A 87 -25.12 12.75 8.38
CA GLY A 87 -25.80 13.85 9.08
C GLY A 87 -25.80 15.16 8.30
N ASN A 88 -26.97 15.57 7.81
CA ASN A 88 -27.26 16.87 7.20
C ASN A 88 -26.71 18.06 8.01
N GLY A 89 -26.20 19.08 7.32
CA GLY A 89 -26.13 20.46 7.79
C GLY A 89 -24.86 20.85 8.58
N GLU A 90 -24.15 21.85 8.06
CA GLU A 90 -23.24 22.78 8.75
C GLU A 90 -21.96 22.26 9.47
N VAL A 91 -20.85 22.45 8.75
CA VAL A 91 -19.52 23.00 9.13
C VAL A 91 -18.63 22.35 10.22
N SER A 92 -17.39 22.10 9.77
CA SER A 92 -16.10 22.00 10.48
C SER A 92 -15.85 20.83 11.43
N SER A 93 -14.88 20.00 11.08
CA SER A 93 -13.55 20.11 11.69
C SER A 93 -12.58 19.15 11.02
N ALA A 94 -11.43 19.69 10.64
CA ALA A 94 -10.31 18.97 10.08
C ALA A 94 -9.93 17.75 10.92
N ARG A 95 -9.88 16.58 10.27
CA ARG A 95 -8.94 15.53 10.61
C ARG A 95 -8.19 15.18 9.34
N GLN A 96 -7.00 15.77 9.21
CA GLN A 96 -5.98 15.34 8.27
C GLN A 96 -5.60 13.91 8.67
N VAL A 97 -6.26 12.93 8.07
CA VAL A 97 -5.74 11.57 8.00
C VAL A 97 -4.91 11.56 6.73
N SER A 98 -3.59 11.49 6.87
CA SER A 98 -2.64 11.48 5.77
C SER A 98 -2.95 10.28 4.87
N THR A 99 -3.54 10.56 3.70
CA THR A 99 -4.03 9.54 2.79
C THR A 99 -2.95 9.13 1.80
N ILE A 100 -3.01 7.90 1.28
CA ILE A 100 -2.17 7.45 0.14
C ILE A 100 -2.35 8.37 -1.10
N ALA A 101 -3.48 9.08 -1.20
CA ALA A 101 -3.71 10.12 -2.20
C ALA A 101 -2.84 11.38 -1.98
N ASP A 102 -2.49 11.74 -0.75
CA ASP A 102 -1.60 12.88 -0.43
C ASP A 102 -0.13 12.60 -0.80
N LEU A 103 0.27 11.32 -0.83
CA LEU A 103 1.57 10.87 -1.34
C LEU A 103 1.71 11.10 -2.86
N ALA A 104 0.61 11.10 -3.62
CA ALA A 104 0.63 11.38 -5.06
C ALA A 104 0.78 12.88 -5.38
N LEU A 105 0.50 13.78 -4.43
CA LEU A 105 0.62 15.23 -4.63
C LEU A 105 2.00 15.81 -4.25
N HIS A 106 2.81 15.08 -3.48
CA HIS A 106 4.13 15.54 -3.00
C HIS A 106 5.33 14.98 -3.78
N LEU A 107 5.09 14.14 -4.79
CA LEU A 107 6.11 13.67 -5.72
C LEU A 107 6.06 14.50 -7.01
N LYS A 108 6.67 15.69 -6.96
CA LYS A 108 7.24 16.36 -8.14
C LYS A 108 8.75 16.15 -8.15
#